data_AF-A0A0A1TWC3-F1
#
_entry.id   AF-A0A0A1TWC3-F1
#
_cell.length_a   1.000
_cell.length_b   1.000
_cell.length_c   1.000
_cell.angle_alpha   90.00
_cell.angle_beta   90.00
_cell.angle_gamma   90.00
#
_symmetry.space_group_name_H-M   'P 1'
#
loop_
_entity.id
_entity.type
_entity.pdbx_description
1 polymer ?
#
loop_
_entity_poly.entity_id
_entity_poly.type
_entity_poly.pdbx_seq_one_letter_code
_entity_poly.pdbx_strand_id
1 'polypeptide(L)'
;MGYHWSSTLLLLIFFFSSIQPSLTFEDEKTYTLALTMCVAPKKYDMVSFTIDYLLNAYSFDHSNINITFFITRGCVDCDFEGYHKVVDALTLRGITVYEVTLLPISFRNDKTFREAADKFESWVVDFKKEDANNRPFHRWKHFTKDNVINYYSLNLALYAKNTINPDFIMFLEDDTSFDRKFFQLLYSLFSKYHDGENVLIRTIIDRFNLFSRVIPPGGTECLPGFFGILLGRKEAKRFFKMYKYDKYAVCGDAFNCYMSEFLKLPTPVYHWGKHLSKDVNWDVYWNIKDMLYWEGLCNN
;
A
#
# COMPACT_ATOMS: atom_id res chain seq x y z
N MET A 1 -7.96 -97.71 -3.31
CA MET A 1 -6.77 -97.18 -2.60
C MET A 1 -6.09 -96.23 -3.56
N GLY A 2 -5.86 -94.93 -3.35
CA GLY A 2 -6.06 -93.98 -2.27
C GLY A 2 -5.63 -92.60 -2.83
N TYR A 3 -6.14 -91.51 -2.25
CA TYR A 3 -5.96 -90.10 -2.64
C TYR A 3 -4.52 -89.56 -2.46
N HIS A 4 -4.08 -88.56 -3.26
CA HIS A 4 -3.78 -87.17 -2.80
C HIS A 4 -3.12 -86.23 -3.84
N TRP A 5 -3.80 -85.10 -4.07
CA TRP A 5 -3.41 -83.68 -4.27
C TRP A 5 -1.95 -83.19 -4.45
N SER A 6 -1.77 -82.24 -5.39
CA SER A 6 -1.06 -80.93 -5.25
C SER A 6 -1.00 -80.29 -6.65
N SER A 7 -1.73 -79.22 -7.01
CA SER A 7 -1.75 -77.82 -6.54
C SER A 7 -0.43 -77.07 -6.71
N THR A 8 -0.23 -76.42 -7.86
CA THR A 8 0.50 -75.15 -7.92
C THR A 8 -0.10 -74.25 -8.99
N LEU A 9 -1.04 -73.42 -8.53
CA LEU A 9 -1.64 -72.29 -9.23
C LEU A 9 -0.67 -71.10 -9.03
N LEU A 10 0.07 -70.70 -10.08
CA LEU A 10 0.82 -69.45 -10.05
C LEU A 10 -0.03 -68.34 -10.66
N LEU A 11 -0.51 -67.47 -9.78
CA LEU A 11 -1.17 -66.19 -10.01
C LEU A 11 -0.36 -65.31 -10.99
N LEU A 12 -0.93 -65.04 -12.16
CA LEU A 12 -0.64 -63.86 -12.97
C LEU A 12 -1.60 -62.75 -12.51
N ILE A 13 -1.22 -62.02 -11.45
CA ILE A 13 -1.90 -60.79 -11.05
C ILE A 13 -1.24 -59.62 -11.76
N PHE A 14 -2.05 -58.98 -12.61
CA PHE A 14 -1.86 -57.70 -13.27
C PHE A 14 -1.09 -56.67 -12.43
N PHE A 15 0.10 -56.29 -12.89
CA PHE A 15 0.72 -55.00 -12.58
C PHE A 15 0.03 -53.90 -13.41
N PHE A 16 -1.11 -53.43 -12.92
CA PHE A 16 -1.66 -52.12 -13.29
C PHE A 16 -2.06 -51.37 -12.02
N SER A 17 -1.07 -51.13 -11.15
CA SER A 17 -1.16 -50.11 -10.12
C SER A 17 -1.08 -48.73 -10.79
N SER A 18 -2.25 -48.24 -11.20
CA SER A 18 -2.69 -46.86 -11.03
C SER A 18 -1.59 -45.83 -10.74
N ILE A 19 -0.93 -45.34 -11.80
CA ILE A 19 -0.38 -43.98 -11.80
C ILE A 19 -1.60 -43.08 -11.96
N GLN A 20 -2.33 -42.82 -10.87
CA GLN A 20 -3.14 -41.62 -10.83
C GLN A 20 -2.16 -40.45 -10.73
N PRO A 21 -2.11 -39.53 -11.69
CA PRO A 21 -1.50 -38.24 -11.41
C PRO A 21 -2.34 -37.66 -10.28
N SER A 22 -1.77 -37.63 -9.07
CA SER A 22 -2.25 -36.72 -8.04
C SER A 22 -2.12 -35.33 -8.66
N LEU A 23 -3.23 -34.79 -9.17
CA LEU A 23 -3.43 -33.36 -9.25
C LEU A 23 -3.30 -32.86 -7.81
N THR A 24 -2.07 -32.58 -7.40
CA THR A 24 -1.80 -31.62 -6.35
C THR A 24 -2.34 -30.32 -6.91
N PHE A 25 -3.60 -30.02 -6.60
CA PHE A 25 -4.04 -28.64 -6.54
C PHE A 25 -3.05 -27.99 -5.57
N GLU A 26 -2.05 -27.28 -6.09
CA GLU A 26 -1.26 -26.37 -5.27
C GLU A 26 -2.29 -25.42 -4.67
N ASP A 27 -2.53 -25.54 -3.36
CA ASP A 27 -3.38 -24.59 -2.65
C ASP A 27 -2.89 -23.19 -3.02
N GLU A 28 -3.78 -22.40 -3.62
CA GLU A 28 -3.43 -21.06 -4.07
C GLU A 28 -2.84 -20.27 -2.91
N LYS A 29 -1.59 -19.81 -3.07
CA LYS A 29 -0.85 -19.15 -2.01
C LYS A 29 -1.61 -17.92 -1.50
N THR A 30 -1.99 -17.94 -0.23
CA THR A 30 -2.54 -16.78 0.45
C THR A 30 -1.42 -15.84 0.88
N TYR A 31 -1.52 -14.56 0.50
CA TYR A 31 -0.59 -13.50 0.89
C TYR A 31 -1.10 -12.73 2.09
N THR A 32 -0.19 -12.25 2.93
CA THR A 32 -0.51 -11.36 4.06
C THR A 32 -0.19 -9.91 3.70
N LEU A 33 -1.20 -9.03 3.76
CA LEU A 33 -1.08 -7.60 3.45
C LEU A 33 -1.44 -6.77 4.67
N ALA A 34 -0.50 -5.93 5.12
CA ALA A 34 -0.78 -4.87 6.08
C ALA A 34 -1.10 -3.57 5.36
N LEU A 35 -2.28 -3.01 5.63
CA LEU A 35 -2.67 -1.67 5.21
C LEU A 35 -2.42 -0.71 6.37
N THR A 36 -1.66 0.36 6.15
CA THR A 36 -1.38 1.37 7.18
C THR A 36 -2.00 2.70 6.79
N MET A 37 -2.73 3.35 7.71
CA MET A 37 -3.36 4.65 7.45
C MET A 37 -3.25 5.59 8.65
N CYS A 38 -2.85 6.83 8.39
CA CYS A 38 -2.93 7.92 9.34
C CYS A 38 -4.12 8.81 8.97
N VAL A 39 -5.05 9.00 9.90
CA VAL A 39 -6.29 9.76 9.64
C VAL A 39 -6.32 11.03 10.48
N ALA A 40 -6.72 12.14 9.89
CA ALA A 40 -6.91 13.39 10.62
C ALA A 40 -8.31 13.97 10.34
N PRO A 41 -8.88 14.78 11.26
CA PRO A 41 -10.13 15.48 11.00
C PRO A 41 -9.96 16.43 9.81
N LYS A 42 -10.77 16.22 8.77
CA LYS A 42 -10.82 17.06 7.55
C LYS A 42 -12.17 17.78 7.47
N LYS A 43 -12.24 18.81 6.62
CA LYS A 43 -13.49 19.56 6.36
C LYS A 43 -14.63 18.65 5.89
N TYR A 44 -14.29 17.58 5.16
CA TYR A 44 -15.21 16.57 4.68
C TYR A 44 -14.73 15.20 5.17
N ASP A 45 -15.66 14.26 5.31
CA ASP A 45 -15.39 12.92 5.84
C ASP A 45 -14.75 12.00 4.77
N MET A 46 -13.56 12.39 4.30
CA MET A 46 -12.82 11.69 3.24
C MET A 46 -12.45 10.26 3.61
N VAL A 47 -12.23 10.02 4.92
CA VAL A 47 -11.83 8.70 5.40
C VAL A 47 -12.97 7.70 5.21
N SER A 48 -14.22 8.09 5.49
CA SER A 48 -15.39 7.25 5.23
C SER A 48 -15.51 6.90 3.76
N PHE A 49 -15.38 7.88 2.85
CA PHE A 49 -15.38 7.61 1.41
C PHE A 49 -14.26 6.66 0.99
N THR A 50 -13.05 6.87 1.50
CA THR A 50 -11.89 6.01 1.20
C THR A 50 -12.15 4.56 1.57
N ILE A 51 -12.73 4.37 2.76
CA ILE A 51 -13.03 3.05 3.29
C ILE A 51 -14.22 2.42 2.57
N ASP A 52 -15.21 3.20 2.13
CA ASP A 52 -16.29 2.69 1.28
C ASP A 52 -15.77 2.13 -0.05
N TYR A 53 -14.87 2.84 -0.73
CA TYR A 53 -14.22 2.35 -1.96
C TYR A 53 -13.41 1.07 -1.71
N LEU A 54 -12.64 1.06 -0.62
CA LEU A 54 -11.84 -0.11 -0.24
C LEU A 54 -12.74 -1.32 0.06
N LEU A 55 -13.82 -1.13 0.83
CA LEU A 55 -14.76 -2.19 1.18
C LEU A 55 -15.57 -2.68 -0.02
N ASN A 56 -15.86 -1.82 -1.00
CA ASN A 56 -16.44 -2.23 -2.28
C ASN A 56 -15.47 -3.18 -3.02
N ALA A 57 -14.20 -2.79 -3.15
CA ALA A 57 -13.19 -3.66 -3.76
C ALA A 57 -13.01 -4.97 -2.97
N TYR A 58 -13.03 -4.91 -1.64
CA TYR A 58 -12.93 -6.07 -0.76
C TYR A 58 -14.11 -7.03 -0.98
N SER A 59 -15.32 -6.50 -1.07
CA SER A 59 -16.53 -7.29 -1.28
C SER A 59 -16.61 -7.90 -2.68
N PHE A 60 -15.90 -7.32 -3.66
CA PHE A 60 -15.86 -7.83 -5.02
C PHE A 60 -15.09 -9.13 -5.10
N ASP A 61 -13.80 -9.11 -4.73
CA ASP A 61 -12.97 -10.31 -4.62
C ASP A 61 -11.62 -9.97 -3.96
N HIS A 62 -11.41 -10.50 -2.77
CA HIS A 62 -10.15 -10.42 -2.01
C HIS A 62 -9.57 -11.81 -1.71
N SER A 63 -10.04 -12.84 -2.44
CA SER A 63 -9.61 -14.21 -2.25
C SER A 63 -8.08 -14.28 -2.31
N ASN A 64 -7.48 -15.11 -1.45
CA ASN A 64 -6.03 -15.31 -1.38
C ASN A 64 -5.22 -14.10 -0.86
N ILE A 65 -5.86 -13.06 -0.32
CA ILE A 65 -5.18 -12.00 0.43
C ILE A 65 -5.78 -11.88 1.83
N ASN A 66 -5.00 -12.19 2.86
CA ASN A 66 -5.35 -11.89 4.23
C ASN A 66 -4.95 -10.44 4.55
N ILE A 67 -5.94 -9.61 4.86
CA ILE A 67 -5.78 -8.17 5.03
C ILE A 67 -5.88 -7.82 6.52
N THR A 68 -4.89 -7.09 7.01
CA THR A 68 -4.90 -6.50 8.35
C THR A 68 -4.70 -5.01 8.26
N PHE A 69 -5.53 -4.25 8.98
CA PHE A 69 -5.53 -2.81 8.95
C PHE A 69 -4.87 -2.23 10.21
N PHE A 70 -3.93 -1.31 10.04
CA PHE A 70 -3.27 -0.59 11.12
C PHE A 70 -3.58 0.91 10.96
N ILE A 71 -4.30 1.48 11.92
CA ILE A 71 -4.84 2.83 11.82
C ILE A 71 -4.47 3.66 13.04
N THR A 72 -4.01 4.89 12.82
CA THR A 72 -3.72 5.87 13.89
C THR A 72 -4.45 7.16 13.64
N ARG A 73 -4.72 7.89 14.72
CA ARG A 73 -5.12 9.30 14.66
C ARG A 73 -3.87 10.16 14.44
N GLY A 74 -3.90 11.07 13.48
CA GLY A 74 -2.82 11.98 13.09
C GLY A 74 -2.82 13.30 13.86
N CYS A 75 -3.43 13.33 15.04
CA CYS A 75 -3.60 14.51 15.87
C CYS A 75 -3.56 14.14 17.36
N VAL A 76 -3.32 15.15 18.20
CA VAL A 76 -3.23 15.01 19.67
C VAL A 76 -4.63 15.14 20.26
N ASP A 77 -5.03 14.18 21.10
CA ASP A 77 -6.29 14.19 21.86
C ASP A 77 -7.51 14.55 21.01
N CYS A 78 -7.50 14.15 19.74
CA CYS A 78 -8.58 14.39 18.82
C CYS A 78 -9.50 13.18 18.79
N ASP A 79 -10.79 13.46 18.91
CA ASP A 79 -11.83 12.49 18.64
C ASP A 79 -12.74 13.01 17.55
N PHE A 80 -13.04 12.17 16.56
CA PHE A 80 -13.90 12.53 15.45
C PHE A 80 -14.65 11.33 14.90
N GLU A 81 -15.91 11.55 14.56
CA GLU A 81 -16.87 10.52 14.19
C GLU A 81 -16.40 9.66 13.00
N GLY A 82 -15.76 10.28 12.00
CA GLY A 82 -15.23 9.58 10.82
C GLY A 82 -14.25 8.47 11.18
N TYR A 83 -13.44 8.63 12.24
CA TYR A 83 -12.50 7.60 12.68
C TYR A 83 -13.22 6.35 13.21
N HIS A 84 -14.20 6.53 14.10
CA HIS A 84 -14.95 5.41 14.69
C HIS A 84 -15.77 4.69 13.64
N LYS A 85 -16.44 5.45 12.76
CA LYS A 85 -17.22 4.88 11.63
C LYS A 85 -16.40 3.93 10.79
N VAL A 86 -15.16 4.30 10.46
CA VAL A 86 -14.33 3.44 9.61
C VAL A 86 -13.80 2.21 10.33
N VAL A 87 -13.45 2.33 11.62
CA VAL A 87 -13.04 1.18 12.44
C VAL A 87 -14.17 0.18 12.55
N ASP A 88 -15.38 0.66 12.84
CA ASP A 88 -16.59 -0.17 12.94
C ASP A 88 -16.91 -0.85 11.60
N ALA A 89 -16.86 -0.08 10.49
CA ALA A 89 -17.14 -0.60 9.15
C ALA A 89 -16.16 -1.70 8.72
N LEU A 90 -14.86 -1.52 8.98
CA LEU A 90 -13.83 -2.53 8.70
C LEU A 90 -14.05 -3.79 9.55
N THR A 91 -14.27 -3.61 10.85
CA THR A 91 -14.45 -4.72 11.80
C THR A 91 -15.70 -5.54 11.49
N LEU A 92 -16.81 -4.88 11.13
CA LEU A 92 -18.06 -5.52 10.72
C LEU A 92 -17.88 -6.43 9.49
N ARG A 93 -16.91 -6.13 8.62
CA ARG A 93 -16.56 -6.95 7.45
C ARG A 93 -15.55 -8.07 7.75
N GLY A 94 -15.23 -8.29 9.02
CA GLY A 94 -14.29 -9.32 9.46
C GLY A 94 -12.81 -8.96 9.21
N ILE A 95 -12.52 -7.70 8.85
CA ILE A 95 -11.14 -7.24 8.70
C ILE A 95 -10.56 -7.00 10.08
N THR A 96 -9.37 -7.56 10.35
CA THR A 96 -8.67 -7.29 11.62
C THR A 96 -8.14 -5.86 11.61
N VAL A 97 -8.55 -5.07 12.61
CA VAL A 97 -8.12 -3.66 12.76
C VAL A 97 -7.33 -3.50 14.05
N TYR A 98 -6.14 -2.90 13.93
CA TYR A 98 -5.34 -2.43 15.05
C TYR A 98 -5.39 -0.91 15.10
N GLU A 99 -6.10 -0.37 16.09
CA GLU A 99 -6.02 1.03 16.46
C GLU A 99 -4.70 1.28 17.22
N VAL A 100 -3.73 1.89 16.53
CA VAL A 100 -2.40 2.14 17.10
C VAL A 100 -2.36 3.56 17.66
N THR A 101 -2.09 3.67 18.96
CA THR A 101 -1.81 4.98 19.58
C THR A 101 -0.33 5.32 19.39
N LEU A 102 -0.07 6.33 18.55
CA LEU A 102 1.27 6.88 18.37
C LEU A 102 1.40 8.21 19.09
N LEU A 103 2.46 8.36 19.88
CA LEU A 103 2.75 9.62 20.55
C LEU A 103 2.95 10.72 19.50
N PRO A 104 2.34 11.90 19.67
CA PRO A 104 2.52 12.98 18.73
C PRO A 104 3.95 13.50 18.79
N ILE A 105 4.49 13.83 17.63
CA ILE A 105 5.83 14.41 17.51
C ILE A 105 5.73 15.92 17.27
N SER A 106 6.38 16.71 18.14
CA SER A 106 6.49 18.16 17.95
C SER A 106 7.89 18.50 17.43
N PHE A 107 7.98 18.64 16.11
CA PHE A 107 9.22 19.08 15.45
C PHE A 107 9.54 20.57 15.69
N ARG A 108 8.57 21.35 16.20
CA ARG A 108 8.72 22.81 16.35
C ARG A 108 9.83 23.22 17.31
N ASN A 109 10.15 22.38 18.30
CA ASN A 109 11.13 22.70 19.35
C ASN A 109 12.43 21.87 19.25
N ASP A 110 12.54 20.97 18.27
CA ASP A 110 13.77 20.20 18.07
C ASP A 110 14.78 21.06 17.30
N LYS A 111 15.87 21.45 17.97
CA LYS A 111 16.97 22.23 17.37
C LYS A 111 17.57 21.52 16.16
N THR A 112 17.70 20.20 16.23
CA THR A 112 18.23 19.36 15.13
C THR A 112 17.29 19.37 13.94
N PHE A 113 15.97 19.34 14.20
CA PHE A 113 14.97 19.47 13.14
C PHE A 113 15.04 20.83 12.46
N ARG A 114 15.22 21.92 13.21
CA ARG A 114 15.41 23.27 12.64
C ARG A 114 16.64 23.36 11.76
N GLU A 115 17.78 22.87 12.26
CA GLU A 115 19.02 22.84 11.47
C GLU A 115 18.91 21.95 10.22
N ALA A 116 18.19 20.81 10.31
CA ALA A 116 17.94 19.92 9.18
C ALA A 116 17.00 20.54 8.15
N ALA A 117 15.96 21.22 8.61
CA ALA A 117 15.01 21.92 7.76
C ALA A 117 15.65 23.12 7.04
N ASP A 118 16.50 23.89 7.72
CA ASP A 118 17.26 24.99 7.09
C ASP A 118 18.20 24.45 5.99
N LYS A 119 18.86 23.31 6.23
CA LYS A 119 19.67 22.62 5.22
C LYS A 119 18.82 22.04 4.09
N PHE A 120 17.66 21.48 4.40
CA PHE A 120 16.72 20.96 3.40
C PHE A 120 16.22 22.07 2.48
N GLU A 121 15.90 23.26 3.01
CA GLU A 121 15.54 24.41 2.19
C GLU A 121 16.66 24.79 1.21
N SER A 122 17.93 24.64 1.60
CA SER A 122 19.06 24.82 0.68
C SER A 122 19.16 23.73 -0.40
N TRP A 123 18.83 22.47 -0.07
CA TRP A 123 18.92 21.36 -1.02
C TRP A 123 17.76 21.34 -2.02
N VAL A 124 16.51 21.55 -1.59
CA VAL A 124 15.32 21.52 -2.48
C VAL A 124 15.34 22.64 -3.53
N VAL A 125 15.95 23.79 -3.20
CA VAL A 125 16.19 24.88 -4.17
C VAL A 125 17.03 24.39 -5.36
N ASP A 126 17.99 23.49 -5.13
CA ASP A 126 18.93 23.04 -6.15
C ASP A 126 18.39 21.91 -7.04
N PHE A 127 17.46 21.08 -6.54
CA PHE A 127 17.10 19.83 -7.21
C PHE A 127 16.03 19.91 -8.30
N LYS A 128 15.09 20.87 -8.23
CA LYS A 128 14.14 21.15 -9.33
C LYS A 128 13.85 22.63 -9.39
N LYS A 129 14.45 23.32 -10.36
CA LYS A 129 14.24 24.74 -10.67
C LYS A 129 12.81 25.01 -11.22
N GLU A 130 11.77 24.62 -10.49
CA GLU A 130 10.37 24.87 -10.84
C GLU A 130 9.76 25.92 -9.91
N ASP A 131 8.82 26.72 -10.42
CA ASP A 131 8.18 27.86 -9.75
C ASP A 131 7.56 27.59 -8.36
N ALA A 132 7.35 26.32 -7.99
CA ALA A 132 7.00 25.91 -6.63
C ALA A 132 8.03 26.37 -5.58
N ASN A 133 9.27 26.60 -6.02
CA ASN A 133 10.39 27.07 -5.21
C ASN A 133 10.39 28.58 -4.92
N ASN A 134 9.53 29.37 -5.56
CA ASN A 134 9.52 30.84 -5.40
C ASN A 134 8.54 31.37 -4.33
N ARG A 135 7.89 30.49 -3.54
CA ARG A 135 6.87 30.90 -2.56
C ARG A 135 7.46 31.06 -1.14
N PRO A 136 7.46 32.26 -0.54
CA PRO A 136 7.98 32.47 0.81
C PRO A 136 7.18 31.67 1.85
N PHE A 137 7.87 31.08 2.84
CA PHE A 137 7.31 30.31 3.99
C PHE A 137 6.51 29.05 3.65
N HIS A 138 6.30 28.74 2.37
CA HIS A 138 5.57 27.55 1.93
C HIS A 138 6.39 26.26 2.14
N ARG A 139 7.73 26.36 2.19
CA ARG A 139 8.62 25.19 2.29
C ARG A 139 8.68 24.60 3.69
N TRP A 140 8.92 25.41 4.72
CA TRP A 140 8.91 24.97 6.12
C TRP A 140 7.62 24.24 6.53
N LYS A 141 6.46 24.77 6.12
CA LYS A 141 5.16 24.17 6.47
C LYS A 141 4.95 22.80 5.82
N HIS A 142 5.36 22.65 4.56
CA HIS A 142 5.31 21.36 3.86
C HIS A 142 6.34 20.38 4.44
N PHE A 143 7.58 20.82 4.68
CA PHE A 143 8.60 20.00 5.34
C PHE A 143 8.15 19.46 6.71
N THR A 144 7.52 20.31 7.52
CA THR A 144 6.95 19.89 8.82
C THR A 144 5.82 18.90 8.63
N LYS A 145 4.89 19.16 7.71
CA LYS A 145 3.77 18.26 7.40
C LYS A 145 4.27 16.89 6.94
N ASP A 146 5.21 16.87 6.01
CA ASP A 146 5.75 15.66 5.39
C ASP A 146 6.49 14.80 6.43
N ASN A 147 7.23 15.43 7.34
CA ASN A 147 7.87 14.73 8.45
C ASN A 147 6.88 14.17 9.49
N VAL A 148 5.73 14.84 9.70
CA VAL A 148 4.65 14.30 10.55
C VAL A 148 4.05 13.06 9.90
N ILE A 149 3.74 13.11 8.60
CA ILE A 149 3.23 11.96 7.85
C ILE A 149 4.24 10.81 7.86
N ASN A 150 5.52 11.09 7.59
CA ASN A 150 6.63 10.14 7.70
C ASN A 150 6.62 9.40 9.04
N TYR A 151 6.54 10.16 10.14
CA TYR A 151 6.56 9.61 11.48
C TYR A 151 5.41 8.62 11.68
N TYR A 152 4.18 9.00 11.35
CA TYR A 152 3.03 8.10 11.53
C TYR A 152 3.13 6.86 10.62
N SER A 153 3.42 7.06 9.32
CA SER A 153 3.56 5.96 8.36
C SER A 153 4.64 4.97 8.78
N LEU A 154 5.83 5.45 9.15
CA LEU A 154 6.95 4.60 9.57
C LEU A 154 6.62 3.80 10.83
N ASN A 155 6.07 4.44 11.86
CA ASN A 155 5.77 3.77 13.11
C ASN A 155 4.64 2.75 12.96
N LEU A 156 3.62 3.05 12.14
CA LEU A 156 2.59 2.06 11.79
C LEU A 156 3.18 0.87 11.05
N ALA A 157 4.05 1.09 10.07
CA ALA A 157 4.67 0.02 9.30
C ALA A 157 5.61 -0.84 10.18
N LEU A 158 6.35 -0.23 11.12
CA LEU A 158 7.14 -0.96 12.11
C LEU A 158 6.25 -1.78 13.05
N TYR A 159 5.14 -1.21 13.51
CA TYR A 159 4.17 -1.92 14.34
C TYR A 159 3.58 -3.11 13.59
N ALA A 160 3.12 -2.91 12.35
CA ALA A 160 2.60 -3.97 11.49
C ALA A 160 3.60 -5.11 11.29
N LYS A 161 4.85 -4.77 10.99
CA LYS A 161 5.93 -5.74 10.85
C LYS A 161 6.15 -6.56 12.13
N ASN A 162 6.13 -5.93 13.30
CA ASN A 162 6.39 -6.61 14.56
C ASN A 162 5.19 -7.44 15.04
N THR A 163 3.97 -7.06 14.67
CA THR A 163 2.74 -7.70 15.12
C THR A 163 2.37 -8.91 14.25
N ILE A 164 2.39 -8.77 12.92
CA ILE A 164 1.95 -9.84 12.01
C ILE A 164 3.02 -10.25 10.98
N ASN A 165 4.12 -9.50 10.87
CA ASN A 165 5.21 -9.76 9.93
C ASN A 165 4.72 -10.07 8.51
N PRO A 166 3.98 -9.15 7.87
CA PRO A 166 3.26 -9.41 6.62
C PRO A 166 4.21 -9.61 5.44
N ASP A 167 3.72 -10.22 4.36
CA ASP A 167 4.45 -10.32 3.08
C ASP A 167 4.60 -8.96 2.42
N PHE A 168 3.55 -8.13 2.54
CA PHE A 168 3.50 -6.80 1.98
C PHE A 168 2.97 -5.77 2.99
N ILE A 169 3.51 -4.55 2.90
CA ILE A 169 3.01 -3.37 3.61
C ILE A 169 2.61 -2.33 2.56
N MET A 170 1.39 -1.81 2.65
CA MET A 170 0.92 -0.73 1.80
C MET A 170 0.45 0.47 2.62
N PHE A 171 0.88 1.66 2.19
CA PHE A 171 0.53 2.93 2.82
C PHE A 171 -0.70 3.54 2.12
N LEU A 172 -1.75 3.80 2.90
CA LEU A 172 -2.98 4.43 2.43
C LEU A 172 -3.08 5.86 2.96
N GLU A 173 -3.62 6.75 2.13
CA GLU A 173 -4.05 8.09 2.53
C GLU A 173 -5.58 8.08 2.71
N ASP A 174 -6.08 8.89 3.64
CA ASP A 174 -7.48 9.00 4.04
C ASP A 174 -8.35 9.83 3.07
N ASP A 175 -7.90 10.01 1.83
CA ASP A 175 -8.63 10.66 0.74
C ASP A 175 -8.38 9.99 -0.61
N THR A 176 -8.54 8.66 -0.66
CA THR A 176 -8.28 7.83 -1.84
C THR A 176 -9.53 7.05 -2.29
N SER A 177 -9.78 6.92 -3.60
CA SER A 177 -10.64 5.87 -4.16
C SER A 177 -9.84 4.72 -4.77
N PHE A 178 -10.46 3.54 -4.85
CA PHE A 178 -9.85 2.32 -5.39
C PHE A 178 -10.68 1.75 -6.53
N ASP A 179 -10.01 1.11 -7.50
CA ASP A 179 -10.69 0.31 -8.51
C ASP A 179 -11.43 -0.87 -7.84
N ARG A 180 -12.62 -1.22 -8.35
CA ARG A 180 -13.39 -2.35 -7.81
C ARG A 180 -12.61 -3.68 -7.84
N LYS A 181 -11.69 -3.86 -8.79
CA LYS A 181 -10.83 -5.04 -8.95
C LYS A 181 -9.51 -4.93 -8.18
N PHE A 182 -9.35 -3.94 -7.30
CA PHE A 182 -8.08 -3.63 -6.64
C PHE A 182 -7.38 -4.85 -6.01
N PHE A 183 -8.10 -5.69 -5.26
CA PHE A 183 -7.50 -6.85 -4.61
C PHE A 183 -7.16 -7.99 -5.57
N GLN A 184 -7.96 -8.23 -6.63
CA GLN A 184 -7.59 -9.16 -7.70
C GLN A 184 -6.29 -8.72 -8.41
N LEU A 185 -6.17 -7.41 -8.66
CA LEU A 185 -5.00 -6.82 -9.30
C LEU A 185 -3.76 -6.95 -8.39
N LEU A 186 -3.93 -6.76 -7.08
CA LEU A 186 -2.87 -7.02 -6.09
C LEU A 186 -2.47 -8.50 -6.06
N TYR A 187 -3.40 -9.43 -6.10
CA TYR A 187 -3.07 -10.86 -6.11
C TYR A 187 -2.28 -11.25 -7.39
N SER A 188 -2.71 -10.77 -8.55
CA SER A 188 -1.99 -10.94 -9.82
C SER A 188 -0.58 -10.36 -9.78
N LEU A 189 -0.38 -9.26 -9.05
CA LEU A 189 0.94 -8.69 -8.79
C LEU A 189 1.76 -9.57 -7.84
N PHE A 190 1.20 -9.97 -6.71
CA PHE A 190 1.90 -10.74 -5.68
C PHE A 190 2.38 -12.10 -6.20
N SER A 191 1.58 -12.78 -7.03
CA SER A 191 1.93 -14.06 -7.65
C SER A 191 3.14 -13.99 -8.60
N LYS A 192 3.43 -12.82 -9.16
CA LYS A 192 4.57 -12.58 -10.08
C LYS A 192 5.71 -11.82 -9.43
N TYR A 193 5.55 -11.42 -8.18
CA TYR A 193 6.48 -10.54 -7.50
C TYR A 193 7.69 -11.31 -6.97
N HIS A 194 8.88 -10.78 -7.22
CA HIS A 194 10.12 -11.26 -6.67
C HIS A 194 10.70 -10.25 -5.67
N ASP A 195 10.82 -10.69 -4.42
CA ASP A 195 11.25 -9.86 -3.30
C ASP A 195 12.68 -9.32 -3.49
N GLY A 196 12.79 -8.00 -3.46
CA GLY A 196 14.05 -7.26 -3.58
C GLY A 196 14.44 -6.80 -4.97
N GLU A 197 13.67 -7.14 -6.01
CA GLU A 197 13.94 -6.70 -7.40
C GLU A 197 13.52 -5.27 -7.68
N ASN A 198 12.70 -4.66 -6.83
CA ASN A 198 12.20 -3.30 -7.01
C ASN A 198 12.71 -2.39 -5.89
N VAL A 199 12.62 -1.07 -6.10
CA VAL A 199 12.74 -0.10 -5.00
C VAL A 199 11.50 -0.16 -4.13
N LEU A 200 10.34 -0.09 -4.79
CA LEU A 200 9.00 -0.11 -4.24
C LEU A 200 8.02 -0.31 -5.41
N ILE A 201 6.76 -0.55 -5.10
CA ILE A 201 5.66 -0.52 -6.08
C ILE A 201 4.77 0.67 -5.76
N ARG A 202 4.34 1.41 -6.78
CA ARG A 202 3.40 2.53 -6.64
C ARG A 202 2.04 2.15 -7.20
N THR A 203 0.98 2.41 -6.44
CA THR A 203 -0.34 2.67 -7.01
C THR A 203 -0.49 4.19 -7.12
N ILE A 204 -0.66 4.72 -8.34
CA ILE A 204 -0.66 6.16 -8.62
C ILE A 204 -2.05 6.78 -8.48
N ILE A 205 -2.02 8.08 -8.17
CA ILE A 205 -3.04 9.12 -8.31
C ILE A 205 -2.85 9.92 -9.63
N ASP A 206 -3.79 9.75 -10.56
CA ASP A 206 -4.49 10.72 -11.44
C ASP A 206 -3.84 11.83 -12.34
N ARG A 207 -4.71 12.39 -13.20
CA ARG A 207 -4.71 13.48 -14.23
C ARG A 207 -4.49 13.14 -15.70
N PHE A 208 -3.67 12.15 -16.04
CA PHE A 208 -3.17 12.03 -17.42
C PHE A 208 -3.47 10.73 -18.17
N ASN A 209 -4.44 9.91 -17.74
CA ASN A 209 -4.70 8.60 -18.39
C ASN A 209 -3.41 7.80 -18.61
N LEU A 210 -2.48 7.82 -17.65
CA LEU A 210 -1.25 7.06 -17.78
C LEU A 210 -1.56 5.58 -17.55
N PHE A 211 -1.19 4.75 -18.53
CA PHE A 211 -1.21 3.31 -18.41
C PHE A 211 -0.17 2.86 -17.35
N SER A 212 -0.39 1.67 -16.77
CA SER A 212 0.62 1.01 -15.94
C SER A 212 1.97 1.00 -16.65
N ARG A 213 3.03 1.38 -15.95
CA ARG A 213 4.39 1.53 -16.51
C ARG A 213 5.45 1.18 -15.49
N VAL A 214 6.69 1.07 -15.97
CA VAL A 214 7.87 0.82 -15.12
C VAL A 214 8.84 1.99 -15.27
N ILE A 215 9.19 2.64 -14.16
CA ILE A 215 10.32 3.57 -14.13
C ILE A 215 11.59 2.72 -14.17
N PRO A 216 12.47 2.90 -15.17
CA PRO A 216 13.64 2.05 -15.34
C PRO A 216 14.66 2.24 -14.22
N PRO A 217 15.56 1.25 -14.01
CA PRO A 217 16.71 1.39 -13.11
C PRO A 217 17.50 2.67 -13.37
N GLY A 218 17.72 3.48 -12.34
CA GLY A 218 18.44 4.75 -12.49
C GLY A 218 17.63 5.87 -13.14
N GLY A 219 16.31 5.70 -13.29
CA GLY A 219 15.42 6.75 -13.78
C GLY A 219 15.37 7.96 -12.85
N THR A 220 15.31 9.16 -13.41
CA THR A 220 15.24 10.44 -12.68
C THR A 220 13.79 10.88 -12.37
N GLU A 221 12.82 10.05 -12.74
CA GLU A 221 11.42 10.35 -12.48
C GLU A 221 11.10 10.23 -10.99
N CYS A 222 10.44 11.26 -10.46
CA CYS A 222 10.13 11.40 -9.05
C CYS A 222 8.61 11.43 -8.87
N LEU A 223 8.05 10.40 -8.23
CA LEU A 223 6.62 10.33 -7.89
C LEU A 223 6.43 10.61 -6.39
N PRO A 224 6.02 11.83 -6.01
CA PRO A 224 5.77 12.20 -4.62
C PRO A 224 4.50 11.55 -4.06
N GLY A 225 4.39 11.48 -2.73
CA GLY A 225 3.32 10.93 -1.89
C GLY A 225 3.69 9.58 -1.25
N PHE A 226 3.17 9.34 -0.04
CA PHE A 226 3.14 7.98 0.55
C PHE A 226 2.04 7.12 -0.03
N PHE A 227 0.98 7.76 -0.53
CA PHE A 227 -0.15 7.07 -1.10
C PHE A 227 0.28 5.93 -2.02
N GLY A 228 -0.21 4.72 -1.75
CA GLY A 228 -0.05 3.62 -2.68
C GLY A 228 1.37 3.08 -2.79
N ILE A 229 2.29 3.50 -1.91
CA ILE A 229 3.55 2.76 -1.74
C ILE A 229 3.20 1.38 -1.22
N LEU A 230 3.65 0.36 -1.95
CA LEU A 230 3.57 -1.04 -1.60
C LEU A 230 5.00 -1.60 -1.54
N LEU A 231 5.34 -2.22 -0.40
CA LEU A 231 6.66 -2.76 -0.12
C LEU A 231 6.57 -4.25 0.19
N GLY A 232 7.37 -5.06 -0.52
CA GLY A 232 7.71 -6.41 -0.08
C GLY A 232 8.67 -6.40 1.11
N ARG A 233 9.08 -7.57 1.59
CA ARG A 233 9.88 -7.70 2.83
C ARG A 233 11.27 -7.07 2.71
N LYS A 234 11.98 -7.26 1.60
CA LYS A 234 13.31 -6.64 1.39
C LYS A 234 13.20 -5.14 1.16
N GLU A 235 12.20 -4.69 0.44
CA GLU A 235 11.90 -3.29 0.16
C GLU A 235 11.56 -2.57 1.46
N ALA A 236 10.69 -3.15 2.29
CA ALA A 236 10.40 -2.66 3.63
C ALA A 236 11.67 -2.60 4.49
N LYS A 237 12.54 -3.61 4.44
CA LYS A 237 13.84 -3.58 5.16
C LYS A 237 14.73 -2.42 4.70
N ARG A 238 14.81 -2.14 3.39
CA ARG A 238 15.56 -1.00 2.84
C ARG A 238 14.93 0.33 3.27
N PHE A 239 13.61 0.43 3.19
CA PHE A 239 12.82 1.56 3.65
C PHE A 239 13.12 1.86 5.13
N PHE A 240 12.93 0.90 6.03
CA PHE A 240 13.25 1.08 7.46
C PHE A 240 14.72 1.45 7.71
N LYS A 241 15.65 0.90 6.91
CA LYS A 241 17.06 1.25 7.02
C LYS A 241 17.31 2.70 6.64
N MET A 242 16.72 3.20 5.54
CA MET A 242 16.85 4.60 5.14
C MET A 242 16.32 5.54 6.24
N TYR A 243 15.11 5.29 6.72
CA TYR A 243 14.48 6.12 7.76
C TYR A 243 15.23 6.13 9.10
N LYS A 244 16.00 5.08 9.40
CA LYS A 244 16.89 5.06 10.58
C LYS A 244 18.00 6.12 10.48
N TYR A 245 18.55 6.32 9.28
CA TYR A 245 19.64 7.26 9.04
C TYR A 245 19.15 8.65 8.64
N ASP A 246 17.95 8.71 8.07
CA ASP A 246 17.35 9.92 7.56
C ASP A 246 15.99 10.19 8.20
N LYS A 247 16.01 10.36 9.51
CA LYS A 247 14.79 10.61 10.31
C LYS A 247 14.21 12.02 10.12
N TYR A 248 14.92 12.89 9.40
CA TYR A 248 14.59 14.30 9.25
C TYR A 248 14.61 14.78 7.78
N ALA A 249 15.25 14.11 6.83
CA ALA A 249 15.11 14.50 5.43
C ALA A 249 13.95 13.75 4.77
N VAL A 250 13.05 14.60 4.27
CA VAL A 250 12.06 14.40 3.20
C VAL A 250 11.10 13.18 3.33
N CYS A 251 9.87 13.39 2.86
CA CYS A 251 8.78 12.41 2.79
C CYS A 251 9.19 11.07 2.13
N GLY A 252 8.31 10.04 2.21
CA GLY A 252 8.36 8.84 1.36
C GLY A 252 8.59 9.12 -0.13
N ASP A 253 8.27 10.33 -0.56
CA ASP A 253 8.60 10.96 -1.84
C ASP A 253 10.11 10.87 -2.14
N ALA A 254 10.98 11.30 -1.22
CA ALA A 254 12.42 11.21 -1.41
C ALA A 254 12.91 9.77 -1.43
N PHE A 255 12.33 8.89 -0.60
CA PHE A 255 12.66 7.48 -0.69
C PHE A 255 12.43 6.98 -2.12
N ASN A 256 11.29 7.30 -2.74
CA ASN A 256 11.04 6.94 -4.13
C ASN A 256 11.99 7.65 -5.10
N CYS A 257 12.15 8.96 -4.96
CA CYS A 257 12.85 9.80 -5.93
C CYS A 257 14.38 9.59 -5.94
N TYR A 258 14.98 9.16 -4.82
CA TYR A 258 16.42 8.94 -4.74
C TYR A 258 16.81 7.46 -4.79
N MET A 259 15.97 6.55 -4.31
CA MET A 259 16.39 5.15 -4.18
C MET A 259 16.43 4.41 -5.51
N SER A 260 15.65 4.82 -6.51
CA SER A 260 15.78 4.28 -7.89
C SER A 260 17.15 4.61 -8.49
N GLU A 261 17.61 5.85 -8.29
CA GLU A 261 18.94 6.29 -8.73
C GLU A 261 20.05 5.57 -7.95
N PHE A 262 19.94 5.53 -6.63
CA PHE A 262 20.98 4.97 -5.76
C PHE A 262 21.12 3.45 -5.87
N LEU A 263 19.99 2.72 -5.90
CA LEU A 263 20.00 1.26 -5.91
C LEU A 263 20.07 0.66 -7.32
N LYS A 264 19.84 1.47 -8.36
CA LYS A 264 19.69 1.00 -9.75
C LYS A 264 18.67 -0.14 -9.85
N LEU A 265 17.52 0.05 -9.22
CA LEU A 265 16.38 -0.86 -9.27
C LEU A 265 15.17 -0.14 -9.87
N PRO A 266 14.26 -0.84 -10.56
CA PRO A 266 13.05 -0.26 -11.12
C PRO A 266 12.01 0.09 -10.04
N THR A 267 11.07 0.96 -10.44
CA THR A 267 9.84 1.25 -9.69
C THR A 267 8.63 0.96 -10.60
N PRO A 268 7.92 -0.16 -10.41
CA PRO A 268 6.66 -0.43 -11.07
C PRO A 268 5.56 0.51 -10.59
N VAL A 269 4.73 0.93 -11.53
CA VAL A 269 3.70 1.93 -11.33
C VAL A 269 2.40 1.43 -11.94
N TYR A 270 1.38 1.29 -11.10
CA TYR A 270 0.07 0.79 -11.46
C TYR A 270 -1.02 1.84 -11.20
N HIS A 271 -2.07 1.83 -12.02
CA HIS A 271 -3.17 2.77 -11.90
C HIS A 271 -4.42 2.06 -11.36
N TRP A 272 -4.49 1.90 -10.03
CA TRP A 272 -5.56 1.17 -9.34
C TRP A 272 -6.26 1.99 -8.23
N GLY A 273 -5.99 3.29 -8.16
CA GLY A 273 -6.63 4.22 -7.22
C GLY A 273 -6.49 5.68 -7.66
N LYS A 274 -7.17 6.61 -6.97
CA LYS A 274 -7.16 8.06 -7.26
C LYS A 274 -7.30 8.89 -5.99
N HIS A 275 -6.83 10.14 -6.00
CA HIS A 275 -6.94 11.05 -4.85
C HIS A 275 -8.22 11.87 -4.96
N LEU A 276 -9.10 11.76 -3.98
CA LEU A 276 -10.42 12.38 -4.00
C LEU A 276 -10.35 13.92 -4.06
N SER A 277 -9.33 14.54 -3.47
CA SER A 277 -9.26 16.01 -3.32
C SER A 277 -8.45 16.81 -4.33
N LYS A 278 -7.67 16.16 -5.21
CA LYS A 278 -6.82 16.86 -6.20
C LYS A 278 -7.38 16.84 -7.62
N ASP A 279 -8.28 15.90 -7.89
CA ASP A 279 -8.70 15.55 -9.25
C ASP A 279 -10.20 15.68 -9.48
N VAL A 280 -10.92 16.07 -8.43
CA VAL A 280 -12.34 16.38 -8.47
C VAL A 280 -12.52 17.88 -8.29
N ASN A 281 -13.09 18.53 -9.31
CA ASN A 281 -13.66 19.85 -9.14
C ASN A 281 -14.85 19.69 -8.17
N TRP A 282 -14.68 20.12 -6.93
CA TRP A 282 -15.56 19.79 -5.80
C TRP A 282 -17.03 20.21 -5.97
N ASP A 283 -17.32 21.06 -6.96
CA ASP A 283 -18.69 21.43 -7.36
C ASP A 283 -19.44 20.31 -8.10
N VAL A 284 -18.75 19.26 -8.59
CA VAL A 284 -19.35 18.17 -9.38
C VAL A 284 -19.84 17.00 -8.50
N TYR A 285 -19.27 16.80 -7.31
CA TYR A 285 -19.54 15.62 -6.46
C TYR A 285 -20.89 15.64 -5.73
N TRP A 286 -21.65 16.74 -5.78
CA TRP A 286 -23.05 16.75 -5.34
C TRP A 286 -24.01 16.11 -6.34
N ASN A 287 -23.55 15.77 -7.54
CA ASN A 287 -24.31 14.86 -8.40
C ASN A 287 -23.88 13.42 -8.10
N ILE A 288 -24.62 12.81 -7.17
CA ILE A 288 -24.76 11.35 -6.94
C ILE A 288 -24.99 10.53 -8.24
N LYS A 289 -25.11 11.18 -9.40
CA LYS A 289 -25.13 10.56 -10.73
C LYS A 289 -23.77 10.03 -11.22
N ASP A 290 -22.62 10.47 -10.70
CA ASP A 290 -21.33 10.00 -11.24
C ASP A 290 -20.81 8.69 -10.62
N MET A 291 -21.40 8.22 -9.50
CA MET A 291 -21.25 6.81 -9.09
C MET A 291 -21.90 5.85 -10.10
N LEU A 292 -22.89 6.30 -10.87
CA LEU A 292 -23.48 5.55 -11.99
C LEU A 292 -22.65 5.65 -13.28
N TYR A 293 -21.64 6.54 -13.35
CA TYR A 293 -20.78 6.67 -14.53
C TYR A 293 -19.79 5.49 -14.64
N TRP A 294 -19.47 4.80 -13.54
CA TRP A 294 -18.66 3.59 -13.55
C TRP A 294 -19.45 2.30 -13.79
N GLU A 295 -20.79 2.33 -13.74
CA GLU A 295 -21.65 1.18 -14.09
C GLU A 295 -22.02 1.14 -15.59
N GLY A 296 -21.73 2.21 -16.35
CA GLY A 296 -22.14 2.35 -17.76
C GLY A 296 -21.10 1.95 -18.83
N LEU A 297 -19.90 1.47 -18.46
CA LEU A 297 -18.82 1.16 -19.42
C LEU A 297 -18.54 -0.35 -19.59
N CYS A 298 -19.47 -1.22 -19.23
CA CYS A 298 -19.38 -2.66 -19.49
C CYS A 298 -20.68 -3.25 -20.07
N ASN A 299 -21.32 -2.54 -21.01
CA ASN A 299 -22.27 -3.13 -21.96
C ASN A 299 -22.02 -2.56 -23.36
N ASN A 300 -20.97 -3.08 -24.00
CA ASN A 300 -20.84 -3.43 -25.42
C ASN A 300 -19.42 -3.97 -25.66
#